data_AF-A0A3S4R6G1-F1
#
_entry.id   AF-A0A3S4R6G1-F1
#
_cell.length_a   1.000
_cell.length_b   1.000
_cell.length_c   1.000
_cell.angle_alpha   90.00
_cell.angle_beta   90.00
_cell.angle_gamma   90.00
#
_symmetry.space_group_name_H-M   'P 1'
#
loop_
_entity.id
_entity.type
_entity.pdbx_description
1 polymer ?
#
loop_
_entity_poly.entity_id
_entity_poly.type
_entity_poly.pdbx_seq_one_letter_code
_entity_poly.pdbx_strand_id
1 'polypeptide(L)'
;MKKSIKPTEYFLIKAKSEWDDCDFAIIHITEEWKKIQKKRLEVVKIVKNDSDLKWLNYEDVKVEFFKFSKENYPQIEEWLSEKNQFFVELEKDDLKQLLQPEHDLHNRQMQVFKSGNAIYNAFGKHTSEEFFTEEFSLEEFTK
;
A
#
# COMPACT_ATOMS: atom_id res chain seq x y z
N MET A 1 -16.95 -6.00 -0.44
CA MET A 1 -15.55 -6.46 -0.60
C MET A 1 -15.43 -7.98 -0.49
N LYS A 2 -14.66 -8.61 -1.39
CA LYS A 2 -14.34 -10.06 -1.37
C LYS A 2 -12.87 -10.31 -1.72
N LYS A 3 -12.24 -11.34 -1.14
CA LYS A 3 -10.90 -11.82 -1.57
C LYS A 3 -10.98 -12.35 -3.00
N SER A 4 -9.96 -12.05 -3.79
CA SER A 4 -9.76 -12.61 -5.13
C SER A 4 -8.44 -13.36 -5.21
N ILE A 5 -8.47 -14.51 -5.89
CA ILE A 5 -7.28 -15.28 -6.24
C ILE A 5 -6.67 -14.75 -7.56
N LYS A 6 -7.49 -14.10 -8.39
CA LYS A 6 -7.05 -13.46 -9.63
C LYS A 6 -6.62 -12.02 -9.35
N PRO A 7 -5.60 -11.49 -10.05
CA PRO A 7 -5.27 -10.08 -9.97
C PRO A 7 -6.49 -9.19 -10.26
N THR A 8 -6.70 -8.18 -9.40
CA THR A 8 -7.72 -7.14 -9.56
C THR A 8 -7.05 -5.77 -9.59
N GLU A 9 -7.85 -4.71 -9.76
CA GLU A 9 -7.35 -3.33 -9.65
C GLU A 9 -7.06 -2.92 -8.19
N TYR A 10 -7.45 -3.71 -7.19
CA TYR A 10 -7.29 -3.36 -5.79
C TYR A 10 -6.53 -4.42 -5.02
N PHE A 11 -5.55 -3.95 -4.26
CA PHE A 11 -4.68 -4.80 -3.48
C PHE A 11 -4.65 -4.32 -2.04
N LEU A 12 -5.04 -5.21 -1.13
CA LEU A 12 -5.10 -4.96 0.29
C LEU A 12 -3.84 -5.52 0.94
N ILE A 13 -3.18 -4.72 1.75
CA ILE A 13 -1.93 -5.06 2.43
C ILE A 13 -1.96 -4.57 3.88
N LYS A 14 -1.32 -5.29 4.79
CA LYS A 14 -1.07 -4.80 6.16
C LYS A 14 -0.37 -3.46 6.13
N ALA A 15 -0.75 -2.61 7.07
CA ALA A 15 -0.11 -1.35 7.32
C ALA A 15 -0.04 -1.14 8.83
N LYS A 16 0.80 -0.20 9.24
CA LYS A 16 0.88 0.21 10.62
C LYS A 16 1.27 1.67 10.74
N SER A 17 0.99 2.20 11.91
CA SER A 17 1.56 3.42 12.44
C SER A 17 2.19 3.09 13.79
N GLU A 18 3.11 3.93 14.26
CA GLU A 18 3.72 3.71 15.57
C GLU A 18 2.80 4.11 16.74
N TRP A 19 1.89 5.07 16.54
CA TRP A 19 1.15 5.73 17.63
C TRP A 19 -0.37 5.83 17.40
N ASP A 20 -0.84 5.87 16.17
CA ASP A 20 -2.26 5.85 15.75
C ASP A 20 -2.67 4.43 15.30
N ASP A 21 -3.97 4.16 15.33
CA ASP A 21 -4.49 2.93 14.75
C ASP A 21 -4.43 3.02 13.23
N CYS A 22 -3.71 2.07 12.64
CA CYS A 22 -3.67 1.81 11.22
C CYS A 22 -3.40 0.33 11.07
N ASP A 23 -4.29 -0.36 10.38
CA ASP A 23 -4.28 -1.82 10.32
C ASP A 23 -3.93 -2.32 8.92
N PHE A 24 -4.37 -1.60 7.90
CA PHE A 24 -4.17 -1.98 6.50
C PHE A 24 -4.24 -0.79 5.56
N ALA A 25 -3.79 -1.02 4.33
CA ALA A 25 -3.92 -0.11 3.23
C ALA A 25 -4.51 -0.82 2.01
N ILE A 26 -5.16 -0.05 1.15
CA ILE A 26 -5.61 -0.50 -0.16
C ILE A 26 -4.88 0.32 -1.23
N ILE A 27 -4.21 -0.39 -2.13
CA ILE A 27 -3.48 0.14 -3.26
C ILE A 27 -4.31 -0.05 -4.52
N HIS A 28 -4.46 1.01 -5.32
CA HIS A 28 -5.15 1.00 -6.60
C HIS A 28 -4.16 0.74 -7.75
N ILE A 29 -4.12 -0.52 -8.20
CA ILE A 29 -3.20 -1.09 -9.18
C ILE A 29 -3.78 -0.99 -10.59
N THR A 30 -3.92 0.24 -11.10
CA THR A 30 -4.36 0.45 -12.50
C THR A 30 -3.29 0.05 -13.51
N GLU A 31 -3.65 -0.11 -14.78
CA GLU A 31 -2.69 -0.32 -15.87
C GLU A 31 -1.68 0.83 -16.00
N GLU A 32 -2.10 2.06 -15.71
CA GLU A 32 -1.19 3.21 -15.63
C GLU A 32 -0.18 3.06 -14.48
N TRP A 33 -0.66 2.68 -13.30
CA TRP A 33 0.20 2.44 -12.15
C TRP A 33 1.25 1.37 -12.47
N LYS A 34 0.86 0.25 -13.09
CA LYS A 34 1.79 -0.81 -13.51
C LYS A 34 2.87 -0.29 -14.47
N LYS A 35 2.49 0.53 -15.46
CA LYS A 35 3.44 1.16 -16.40
C LYS A 35 4.43 2.09 -15.69
N ILE A 36 3.98 2.83 -14.68
CA ILE A 36 4.84 3.69 -13.86
C ILE A 36 5.82 2.82 -13.05
N GLN A 37 5.33 1.77 -12.39
CA GLN A 37 6.19 0.88 -11.59
C GLN A 37 7.24 0.16 -12.44
N LYS A 38 6.89 -0.27 -13.68
CA LYS A 38 7.87 -0.80 -14.64
C LYS A 38 9.03 0.17 -14.87
N LYS A 39 8.76 1.45 -15.07
CA LYS A 39 9.80 2.47 -15.25
C LYS A 39 10.65 2.64 -14.00
N ARG A 40 10.04 2.66 -12.81
CA ARG A 40 10.76 2.76 -11.53
C ARG A 40 11.68 1.55 -11.31
N LEU A 41 11.24 0.35 -11.67
CA LEU A 41 12.09 -0.86 -11.66
C LEU A 41 13.29 -0.76 -12.61
N GLU A 42 13.14 -0.17 -13.79
CA GLU A 42 14.29 0.09 -14.68
C GLU A 42 15.29 1.07 -14.06
N VAL A 43 14.82 2.11 -13.35
CA VAL A 43 15.71 3.05 -12.65
C VAL A 43 16.45 2.35 -11.50
N VAL A 44 15.75 1.49 -10.74
CA VAL A 44 16.37 0.69 -9.66
C VAL A 44 17.54 -0.15 -10.17
N LYS A 45 17.43 -0.74 -11.37
CA LYS A 45 18.52 -1.53 -11.97
C LYS A 45 19.80 -0.71 -12.18
N ILE A 46 19.69 0.58 -12.50
CA ILE A 46 20.83 1.47 -12.71
C ILE A 46 21.58 1.70 -11.40
N VAL A 47 20.86 1.88 -10.30
CA VAL A 47 21.42 2.23 -8.98
C VAL A 47 21.66 1.03 -8.07
N LYS A 48 21.46 -0.20 -8.54
CA LYS A 48 21.49 -1.43 -7.73
C LYS A 48 22.78 -1.59 -6.91
N ASN A 49 23.92 -1.20 -7.47
CA ASN A 49 25.25 -1.40 -6.87
C ASN A 49 25.76 -0.20 -6.05
N ASP A 50 25.00 0.88 -5.92
CA ASP A 50 25.42 2.11 -5.21
C ASP A 50 25.33 1.93 -3.69
N SER A 51 26.38 1.60 -2.95
CA SER A 51 26.26 1.29 -1.50
C SER A 51 25.54 2.33 -0.63
N ASP A 52 25.49 3.60 -1.06
CA ASP A 52 25.00 4.71 -0.25
C ASP A 52 23.48 4.93 -0.43
N LEU A 53 22.89 4.39 -1.49
CA LEU A 53 21.46 4.47 -1.75
C LEU A 53 20.70 3.31 -1.11
N LYS A 54 19.66 3.58 -0.33
CA LYS A 54 18.79 2.53 0.24
C LYS A 54 17.49 2.32 -0.56
N TRP A 55 16.83 3.41 -0.95
CA TRP A 55 15.63 3.40 -1.79
C TRP A 55 15.53 4.69 -2.62
N LEU A 56 14.68 4.65 -3.64
CA LEU A 56 14.23 5.82 -4.39
C LEU A 56 12.85 6.22 -3.90
N ASN A 57 12.61 7.51 -3.72
CA ASN A 57 11.33 8.00 -3.21
C ASN A 57 10.54 8.70 -4.32
N TYR A 58 9.24 8.39 -4.42
CA TYR A 58 8.34 8.93 -5.43
C TYR A 58 7.05 9.42 -4.80
N GLU A 59 6.58 10.58 -5.24
CA GLU A 59 5.19 10.96 -4.99
C GLU A 59 4.26 9.95 -5.69
N ASP A 60 3.40 9.32 -4.90
CA ASP A 60 2.44 8.33 -5.39
C ASP A 60 1.25 8.25 -4.44
N VAL A 61 0.09 8.63 -4.96
CA VAL A 61 -1.16 8.77 -4.19
C VAL A 61 -2.13 7.61 -4.41
N LYS A 62 -1.69 6.51 -5.04
CA LYS A 62 -2.57 5.35 -5.33
C LYS A 62 -2.81 4.45 -4.11
N VAL A 63 -2.66 4.97 -2.91
CA VAL A 63 -2.84 4.25 -1.64
C VAL A 63 -3.77 5.00 -0.70
N GLU A 64 -4.60 4.26 0.02
CA GLU A 64 -5.36 4.76 1.16
C GLU A 64 -5.18 3.82 2.36
N PHE A 65 -5.09 4.40 3.56
CA PHE A 65 -4.89 3.67 4.82
C PHE A 65 -6.20 3.60 5.60
N PHE A 66 -6.38 2.52 6.37
CA PHE A 66 -7.63 2.19 7.05
C PHE A 66 -7.40 1.47 8.38
N LYS A 67 -8.43 1.54 9.24
CA LYS A 67 -8.55 0.78 10.49
C LYS A 67 -9.55 -0.37 10.31
N PHE A 68 -9.40 -1.42 11.11
CA PHE A 68 -10.39 -2.48 11.21
C PHE A 68 -11.73 -1.94 11.73
N SER A 69 -12.81 -2.57 11.28
CA SER A 69 -14.15 -2.30 11.76
C SER A 69 -14.85 -3.59 12.13
N LYS A 70 -15.44 -3.63 13.31
CA LYS A 70 -16.27 -4.76 13.76
C LYS A 70 -17.60 -4.82 13.02
N GLU A 71 -18.04 -3.69 12.44
CA GLU A 71 -19.31 -3.57 11.74
C GLU A 71 -19.13 -3.74 10.22
N ASN A 72 -18.12 -3.07 9.65
CA ASN A 72 -17.88 -3.03 8.22
C ASN A 72 -16.66 -3.88 7.86
N TYR A 73 -16.90 -5.00 7.18
CA TYR A 73 -15.84 -5.91 6.75
C TYR A 73 -14.95 -6.48 7.87
N PRO A 74 -15.53 -7.00 8.98
CA PRO A 74 -14.75 -7.57 10.10
C PRO A 74 -13.83 -8.71 9.67
N GLN A 75 -14.15 -9.41 8.58
CA GLN A 75 -13.33 -10.50 8.06
C GLN A 75 -11.94 -10.08 7.54
N ILE A 76 -11.69 -8.78 7.32
CA ILE A 76 -10.35 -8.32 6.88
C ILE A 76 -9.30 -8.62 7.94
N GLU A 77 -9.63 -8.49 9.22
CA GLU A 77 -8.72 -8.79 10.33
C GLU A 77 -8.29 -10.26 10.31
N GLU A 78 -9.25 -11.18 10.15
CA GLU A 78 -8.98 -12.62 10.01
C GLU A 78 -8.12 -12.88 8.77
N TRP A 79 -8.44 -12.29 7.62
CA TRP A 79 -7.65 -12.49 6.40
C TRP A 79 -6.20 -12.07 6.58
N LEU A 80 -5.97 -10.89 7.19
CA LEU A 80 -4.63 -10.38 7.41
C LEU A 80 -3.87 -11.19 8.46
N SER A 81 -4.54 -11.86 9.39
CA SER A 81 -3.88 -12.79 10.31
C SER A 81 -3.19 -13.97 9.60
N GLU A 82 -3.75 -14.43 8.47
CA GLU A 82 -3.24 -15.57 7.70
C GLU A 82 -2.11 -15.19 6.73
N LYS A 83 -2.26 -14.05 6.07
CA LYS A 83 -1.28 -13.55 5.09
C LYS A 83 -1.35 -12.03 5.03
N ASN A 84 -0.21 -11.40 4.79
CA ASN A 84 -0.11 -9.93 4.89
C ASN A 84 -0.76 -9.17 3.74
N GLN A 85 -1.17 -9.85 2.66
CA GLN A 85 -1.60 -9.19 1.43
C GLN A 85 -2.46 -10.05 0.49
N PHE A 86 -3.45 -9.43 -0.17
CA PHE A 86 -4.39 -10.09 -1.08
C PHE A 86 -4.94 -9.14 -2.15
N PHE A 87 -5.36 -9.70 -3.29
CA PHE A 87 -6.24 -8.99 -4.21
C PHE A 87 -7.67 -8.98 -3.68
N VAL A 88 -8.38 -7.88 -3.91
CA VAL A 88 -9.78 -7.74 -3.50
C VAL A 88 -10.63 -7.21 -4.64
N GLU A 89 -11.87 -7.68 -4.71
CA GLU A 89 -12.92 -7.06 -5.52
C GLU A 89 -13.70 -6.10 -4.63
N LEU A 90 -13.81 -4.85 -5.09
CA LEU A 90 -14.56 -3.80 -4.43
C LEU A 90 -15.85 -3.52 -5.20
N GLU A 91 -16.97 -3.45 -4.48
CA GLU A 91 -18.24 -2.97 -4.99
C GLU A 91 -18.34 -1.44 -4.85
N LYS A 92 -19.36 -0.86 -5.47
CA LYS A 92 -19.63 0.58 -5.36
C LYS A 92 -19.81 0.94 -3.90
N ASP A 93 -19.10 1.98 -3.45
CA ASP A 93 -19.13 2.52 -2.10
C ASP A 93 -18.42 1.69 -1.01
N ASP A 94 -17.78 0.55 -1.34
CA ASP A 94 -17.01 -0.25 -0.36
C ASP A 94 -15.98 0.58 0.38
N LEU A 95 -15.19 1.38 -0.34
CA LEU A 95 -14.16 2.24 0.24
C LEU A 95 -14.72 3.29 1.20
N LYS A 96 -15.97 3.71 1.02
CA LYS A 96 -16.62 4.72 1.88
C LYS A 96 -17.10 4.13 3.22
N GLN A 97 -17.22 2.81 3.30
CA GLN A 97 -17.65 2.11 4.52
C GLN A 97 -16.46 1.73 5.41
N LEU A 98 -15.23 1.77 4.87
CA LEU A 98 -14.03 1.50 5.63
C LEU A 98 -13.71 2.67 6.58
N LEU A 99 -13.18 2.34 7.77
CA LEU A 99 -12.78 3.34 8.74
C LEU A 99 -11.40 3.89 8.37
N GLN A 100 -11.27 5.21 8.39
CA GLN A 100 -9.98 5.88 8.17
C GLN A 100 -9.21 6.00 9.49
N PRO A 101 -7.88 6.20 9.43
CA PRO A 101 -7.07 6.65 10.55
C PRO A 101 -7.68 7.86 11.27
N GLU A 102 -7.34 8.07 12.55
CA GLU A 102 -7.90 9.20 13.32
C GLU A 102 -7.44 10.53 12.75
N HIS A 103 -6.24 10.54 12.17
CA HIS A 103 -5.64 11.71 11.59
C HIS A 103 -5.75 11.72 10.06
N ASP A 104 -6.08 12.90 9.51
CA ASP A 104 -5.96 13.16 8.08
C ASP A 104 -4.52 12.92 7.62
N LEU A 105 -4.36 12.12 6.56
CA LEU A 105 -3.05 11.81 5.99
C LEU A 105 -2.72 12.69 4.78
N HIS A 106 -1.46 13.14 4.71
CA HIS A 106 -0.88 13.87 3.58
C HIS A 106 0.40 13.20 3.05
N ASN A 107 0.98 13.78 1.99
CA ASN A 107 2.29 13.42 1.43
C ASN A 107 2.45 11.90 1.20
N ARG A 108 1.44 11.29 0.56
CA ARG A 108 1.50 9.88 0.16
C ARG A 108 2.64 9.69 -0.85
N GLN A 109 3.53 8.76 -0.53
CA GLN A 109 4.69 8.46 -1.33
C GLN A 109 4.96 6.96 -1.36
N MET A 110 5.76 6.55 -2.34
CA MET A 110 6.24 5.18 -2.50
C MET A 110 7.77 5.18 -2.42
N GLN A 111 8.30 4.39 -1.49
CA GLN A 111 9.72 4.09 -1.43
C GLN A 111 9.96 2.79 -2.20
N VAL A 112 10.81 2.84 -3.23
CA VAL A 112 11.18 1.68 -4.04
C VAL A 112 12.61 1.30 -3.69
N PHE A 113 12.77 0.13 -3.09
CA PHE A 113 14.06 -0.42 -2.70
C PHE A 113 14.80 -1.02 -3.89
N LYS A 114 16.11 -1.21 -3.70
CA LYS A 114 16.97 -1.83 -4.71
C LYS A 114 16.65 -3.28 -5.04
N SER A 115 15.95 -3.96 -4.13
CA SER A 115 15.41 -5.28 -4.36
C SER A 115 14.31 -5.31 -5.42
N GLY A 116 13.76 -4.15 -5.79
CA GLY A 116 12.54 -4.05 -6.60
C GLY A 116 11.25 -4.14 -5.77
N ASN A 117 11.38 -4.28 -4.45
CA ASN A 117 10.27 -4.18 -3.53
C ASN A 117 9.97 -2.71 -3.20
N ALA A 118 8.79 -2.46 -2.66
CA ALA A 118 8.35 -1.14 -2.27
C ALA A 118 7.53 -1.17 -0.98
N ILE A 119 7.47 -0.01 -0.33
CA ILE A 119 6.44 0.33 0.64
C ILE A 119 5.73 1.60 0.18
N TYR A 120 4.47 1.73 0.57
CA TYR A 120 3.83 3.04 0.62
C TYR A 120 3.97 3.62 2.02
N ASN A 121 4.12 4.93 2.08
CA ASN A 121 3.96 5.65 3.34
C ASN A 121 3.26 6.99 3.14
N ALA A 122 2.68 7.48 4.23
CA ALA A 122 2.01 8.78 4.32
C ALA A 122 2.28 9.37 5.70
N PHE A 123 1.96 10.65 5.87
CA PHE A 123 2.20 11.33 7.14
C PHE A 123 0.93 11.98 7.69
N GLY A 124 0.73 11.87 9.00
CA GLY A 124 -0.35 12.54 9.71
C GLY A 124 -0.19 14.06 9.60
N LYS A 125 -1.26 14.74 9.18
CA LYS A 125 -1.20 16.15 8.74
C LYS A 125 -0.69 17.12 9.79
N HIS A 126 -0.96 16.82 11.05
CA HIS A 126 -0.63 17.67 12.20
C HIS A 126 0.30 17.01 13.20
N THR A 127 0.56 15.70 13.06
CA THR A 127 1.38 14.91 13.98
C THR A 127 2.76 14.59 13.40
N SER A 128 2.93 14.68 12.08
CA SER A 128 4.11 14.17 11.36
C SER A 128 4.34 12.67 11.57
N GLU A 129 3.34 11.96 12.09
CA GLU A 129 3.40 10.52 12.31
C GLU A 129 3.43 9.78 10.98
N GLU A 130 4.27 8.76 10.89
CA GLU A 130 4.43 7.97 9.66
C GLU A 130 3.52 6.73 9.67
N PHE A 131 2.73 6.61 8.62
CA PHE A 131 1.91 5.45 8.32
C PHE A 131 2.56 4.72 7.15
N PHE A 132 2.75 3.41 7.26
CA PHE A 132 3.43 2.66 6.20
C PHE A 132 2.90 1.24 6.04
N THR A 133 2.95 0.76 4.79
CA THR A 133 2.57 -0.61 4.45
C THR A 133 3.69 -1.58 4.81
N GLU A 134 3.35 -2.85 4.94
CA GLU A 134 4.34 -3.92 4.76
C GLU A 134 4.98 -3.84 3.36
N GLU A 135 6.17 -4.41 3.23
CA GLU A 135 6.93 -4.42 1.97
C GLU A 135 6.33 -5.41 0.96
N PHE A 136 6.20 -4.99 -0.30
CA PHE A 136 5.67 -5.82 -1.40
C PHE A 136 6.50 -5.72 -2.66
N SER A 137 6.50 -6.77 -3.50
CA SER A 137 7.31 -6.82 -4.73
C SER A 137 6.61 -6.15 -5.90
N LEU A 138 7.22 -5.13 -6.51
CA LEU A 138 6.64 -4.50 -7.71
C LEU A 138 6.67 -5.43 -8.93
N GLU A 139 7.59 -6.39 -8.98
CA GLU A 139 7.67 -7.37 -10.07
C GLU A 139 6.45 -8.28 -10.11
N GLU A 140 5.82 -8.58 -8.98
CA GLU A 140 4.61 -9.42 -8.93
C GLU A 140 3.41 -8.77 -9.62
N PHE A 141 3.32 -7.44 -9.60
CA PHE A 141 2.20 -6.68 -10.17
C PHE A 141 2.44 -6.17 -11.58
N THR A 142 3.70 -6.20 -12.03
CA THR A 142 4.12 -5.62 -13.31
C THR A 142 4.51 -6.67 -14.35
N LYS A 143 4.22 -7.95 -14.14
CA LYS A 143 4.41 -8.95 -15.20
C LYS A 143 3.50 -8.66 -16.40
#